data_AF-D3HQN7-F1
#
_entry.id   AF-D3HQN7-F1
#
_cell.length_a   1.000
_cell.length_b   1.000
_cell.length_c   1.000
_cell.angle_alpha   90.00
_cell.angle_beta   90.00
_cell.angle_gamma   90.00
#
_symmetry.space_group_name_H-M   'P 1'
#
loop_
_entity.id
_entity.type
_entity.pdbx_description
1 polymer ?
#
loop_
_entity_poly.entity_id
_entity_poly.type
_entity_poly.pdbx_seq_one_letter_code
_entity_poly.pdbx_strand_id
1 'polypeptide(L)'
;MPLLNQLSSEMKDALGKVGALSTQYEILAEKSKSESLRDNPDAIKYVDSVVKRYKSVKATSPNTSELQSKKDSYLSLLKQHVGEIAAVSFSKPADMASRLKEVDYSNDSIDEITKGMEQPGVNDDDLATLITSVVTSETSLLSSNSHHHGHPYAHSHFHGHR
;
A
#
# COMPACT_ATOMS: atom_id res chain seq x y z
N MET A 1 12.15 5.60 -14.54
CA MET A 1 11.25 4.44 -14.65
C MET A 1 11.23 3.83 -13.26
N PRO A 2 10.08 3.79 -12.57
CA PRO A 2 10.02 3.08 -11.30
C PRO A 2 10.37 1.62 -11.53
N LEU A 3 11.26 1.11 -10.70
CA LEU A 3 11.62 -0.29 -10.69
C LEU A 3 10.79 -0.95 -9.61
N LEU A 4 10.06 -2.00 -9.96
CA LEU A 4 9.39 -2.81 -8.95
C LEU A 4 10.43 -3.42 -8.00
N ASN A 5 10.23 -3.23 -6.69
CA ASN A 5 11.13 -3.73 -5.65
C ASN A 5 11.15 -5.26 -5.61
N GLN A 6 12.23 -5.87 -5.10
CA GLN A 6 12.23 -7.31 -4.90
C GLN A 6 11.25 -7.72 -3.80
N LEU A 7 10.53 -8.83 -4.01
CA LEU A 7 9.63 -9.37 -2.99
C LEU A 7 10.44 -9.92 -1.80
N SER A 8 10.07 -9.51 -0.59
CA SER A 8 10.55 -10.13 0.64
C SER A 8 10.07 -11.59 0.75
N SER A 9 10.74 -12.39 1.58
CA SER A 9 10.31 -13.78 1.83
C SER A 9 8.89 -13.83 2.41
N GLU A 10 8.57 -12.93 3.32
CA GLU A 10 7.25 -12.82 3.94
C GLU A 10 6.17 -12.47 2.92
N MET A 11 6.48 -11.58 1.96
CA MET A 11 5.56 -11.24 0.89
C MET A 11 5.34 -12.43 -0.06
N LYS A 12 6.39 -13.18 -0.41
CA LYS A 12 6.25 -14.42 -1.20
C LYS A 12 5.34 -15.43 -0.50
N ASP A 13 5.47 -15.56 0.82
CA ASP A 13 4.61 -16.43 1.62
C ASP A 13 3.15 -15.92 1.69
N ALA A 14 2.93 -14.61 1.79
CA ALA A 14 1.60 -14.00 1.81
C ALA A 14 0.86 -14.17 0.46
N LEU A 15 1.58 -13.96 -0.66
CA LEU A 15 1.08 -14.22 -2.02
C LEU A 15 0.67 -15.69 -2.20
N GLY A 16 1.33 -16.61 -1.50
CA GLY A 16 1.00 -18.03 -1.47
C GLY A 16 1.37 -18.76 -2.76
N LYS A 17 1.13 -20.08 -2.76
CA LYS A 17 1.55 -20.99 -3.84
C LYS A 17 0.56 -21.10 -5.00
N VAL A 18 -0.66 -20.56 -4.88
CA VAL A 18 -1.71 -20.71 -5.90
C VAL A 18 -1.41 -19.79 -7.09
N GLY A 19 -1.22 -20.38 -8.28
CA GLY A 19 -1.07 -19.62 -9.53
C GLY A 19 0.19 -18.75 -9.65
N ALA A 20 1.22 -19.03 -8.83
CA ALA A 20 2.54 -18.40 -8.82
C ALA A 20 2.54 -16.87 -8.98
N LEU A 21 1.75 -16.17 -8.15
CA LEU A 21 1.73 -14.70 -8.13
C LEU A 21 3.15 -14.10 -7.94
N SER A 22 4.02 -14.75 -7.17
CA SER A 22 5.43 -14.36 -7.07
C SER A 22 6.15 -14.37 -8.43
N THR A 23 5.88 -15.37 -9.28
CA THR A 23 6.46 -15.45 -10.62
C THR A 23 5.85 -14.42 -11.57
N GLN A 24 4.54 -14.18 -11.49
CA GLN A 24 3.91 -13.11 -12.27
C GLN A 24 4.50 -11.73 -11.91
N TYR A 25 4.76 -11.51 -10.62
CA TYR A 25 5.45 -10.31 -10.17
C TYR A 25 6.87 -10.21 -10.72
N GLU A 26 7.66 -11.28 -10.66
CA GLU A 26 9.02 -11.29 -11.18
C GLU A 26 9.05 -10.98 -12.69
N ILE A 27 8.07 -11.48 -13.46
CA ILE A 27 7.90 -11.14 -14.88
C ILE A 27 7.60 -9.64 -15.05
N LEU A 28 6.67 -9.08 -14.26
CA LEU A 28 6.34 -7.66 -14.31
C LEU A 28 7.52 -6.77 -13.89
N ALA A 29 8.29 -7.20 -12.90
CA ALA A 29 9.49 -6.50 -12.44
C ALA A 29 10.55 -6.45 -13.53
N GLU A 30 10.73 -7.54 -14.29
CA GLU A 30 11.61 -7.52 -15.45
C GLU A 30 11.09 -6.59 -16.55
N LYS A 31 9.78 -6.62 -16.86
CA LYS A 31 9.16 -5.69 -17.82
C LYS A 31 9.35 -4.22 -17.43
N SER A 32 9.22 -3.90 -16.13
CA SER A 32 9.38 -2.52 -15.63
C SER A 32 10.76 -1.90 -15.91
N LYS A 33 11.78 -2.73 -16.21
CA LYS A 33 13.12 -2.25 -16.57
C LYS A 33 13.18 -1.68 -17.99
N SER A 34 12.32 -2.14 -18.89
CA SER A 34 12.36 -1.81 -20.32
C SER A 34 11.13 -1.05 -20.81
N GLU A 35 10.01 -1.13 -20.11
CA GLU A 35 8.76 -0.46 -20.46
C GLU A 35 8.00 0.07 -19.23
N SER A 36 7.08 1.00 -19.47
CA SER A 36 6.16 1.49 -18.43
C SER A 36 5.07 0.46 -18.14
N LEU A 37 4.75 0.27 -16.86
CA LEU A 37 3.64 -0.59 -16.44
C LEU A 37 2.29 0.15 -16.44
N ARG A 38 2.28 1.45 -16.72
CA ARG A 38 1.06 2.27 -16.70
C ARG A 38 0.08 1.80 -17.77
N ASP A 39 -1.14 1.49 -17.33
CA ASP A 39 -2.22 0.87 -18.10
C ASP A 39 -1.85 -0.46 -18.76
N ASN A 40 -0.81 -1.13 -18.26
CA ASN A 40 -0.43 -2.45 -18.77
C ASN A 40 -1.44 -3.51 -18.29
N PRO A 41 -2.04 -4.30 -19.21
CA PRO A 41 -3.08 -5.26 -18.85
C PRO A 41 -2.58 -6.39 -17.95
N ASP A 42 -1.30 -6.78 -18.06
CA ASP A 42 -0.71 -7.80 -17.18
C ASP A 42 -0.56 -7.26 -15.76
N ALA A 43 -0.15 -5.98 -15.63
CA ALA A 43 0.02 -5.33 -14.33
C ALA A 43 -1.35 -5.14 -13.62
N ILE A 44 -2.37 -4.68 -14.35
CA ILE A 44 -3.74 -4.57 -13.84
C ILE A 44 -4.28 -5.93 -13.39
N LYS A 45 -4.12 -6.96 -14.23
CA LYS A 45 -4.55 -8.33 -13.91
C LYS A 45 -3.83 -8.91 -12.70
N TYR A 46 -2.55 -8.56 -12.53
CA TYR A 46 -1.79 -8.95 -11.36
C TYR A 46 -2.37 -8.31 -10.09
N VAL A 47 -2.64 -6.99 -10.10
CA VAL A 47 -3.30 -6.30 -8.97
C VAL A 47 -4.62 -7.00 -8.62
N ASP A 48 -5.48 -7.25 -9.61
CA ASP A 48 -6.76 -7.92 -9.39
C ASP A 48 -6.59 -9.34 -8.79
N SER A 49 -5.49 -10.02 -9.12
CA SER A 49 -5.18 -11.35 -8.57
C SER A 49 -4.69 -11.29 -7.13
N VAL A 50 -3.90 -10.26 -6.76
CA VAL A 50 -3.51 -9.99 -5.37
C VAL A 50 -4.72 -9.59 -4.53
N VAL A 51 -5.64 -8.78 -5.06
CA VAL A 51 -6.92 -8.44 -4.40
C VAL A 51 -7.75 -9.71 -4.12
N LYS A 52 -7.84 -10.65 -5.07
CA LYS A 52 -8.51 -11.95 -4.85
C LYS A 52 -7.83 -12.77 -3.75
N ARG A 53 -6.50 -12.75 -3.70
CA ARG A 53 -5.72 -13.42 -2.65
C ARG A 53 -6.00 -12.79 -1.28
N TYR A 54 -6.00 -11.46 -1.18
CA TYR A 54 -6.37 -10.72 0.02
C TYR A 54 -7.74 -11.15 0.55
N LYS A 55 -8.77 -11.13 -0.30
CA LYS A 55 -10.14 -11.55 0.07
C LYS A 55 -10.18 -13.00 0.55
N SER A 56 -9.43 -13.87 -0.10
CA SER A 56 -9.33 -15.29 0.26
C SER A 56 -8.67 -15.49 1.63
N VAL A 57 -7.58 -14.76 1.93
CA VAL A 57 -6.93 -14.77 3.26
C VAL A 57 -7.88 -14.19 4.31
N LYS A 58 -8.56 -13.08 4.01
CA LYS A 58 -9.51 -12.43 4.92
C LYS A 58 -10.68 -13.34 5.31
N ALA A 59 -11.17 -14.14 4.37
CA ALA A 59 -12.26 -15.09 4.57
C ALA A 59 -11.87 -16.33 5.42
N THR A 60 -10.58 -16.55 5.70
CA THR A 60 -10.17 -17.63 6.60
C THR A 60 -10.55 -17.32 8.05
N SER A 61 -10.89 -18.35 8.83
CA SER A 61 -11.17 -18.24 10.27
C SER A 61 -10.18 -19.10 11.06
N PRO A 62 -9.01 -18.55 11.43
CA PRO A 62 -8.02 -19.26 12.23
C PRO A 62 -8.57 -19.68 13.59
N ASN A 63 -8.12 -20.82 14.09
CA ASN A 63 -8.52 -21.37 15.38
C ASN A 63 -7.48 -21.12 16.50
N THR A 64 -6.34 -20.50 16.19
CA THR A 64 -5.30 -20.14 17.15
C THR A 64 -4.89 -18.68 17.01
N SER A 65 -4.41 -18.08 18.11
CA SER A 65 -3.92 -16.70 18.14
C SER A 65 -2.70 -16.49 17.23
N GLU A 66 -1.83 -17.50 17.10
CA GLU A 66 -0.66 -17.44 16.23
C GLU A 66 -1.08 -17.37 14.75
N LEU A 67 -2.03 -18.22 14.34
CA LEU A 67 -2.56 -18.22 12.97
C LEU A 67 -3.37 -16.95 12.68
N GLN A 68 -4.05 -16.39 13.69
CA GLN A 68 -4.72 -15.10 13.59
C GLN A 68 -3.70 -13.97 13.36
N SER A 69 -2.65 -13.89 14.18
CA SER A 69 -1.58 -12.88 14.02
C SER A 69 -0.90 -12.99 12.65
N LYS A 70 -0.68 -14.21 12.16
CA LYS A 70 -0.12 -14.47 10.83
C LYS A 70 -1.06 -14.01 9.71
N LYS A 71 -2.36 -14.26 9.85
CA LYS A 71 -3.39 -13.77 8.92
C LYS A 71 -3.35 -12.24 8.86
N ASP A 72 -3.34 -11.57 10.00
CA ASP A 72 -3.36 -10.10 10.06
C ASP A 72 -2.10 -9.48 9.43
N SER A 73 -0.93 -10.07 9.70
CA SER A 73 0.32 -9.72 9.03
C SER A 73 0.23 -9.88 7.50
N TYR A 74 -0.31 -10.99 7.01
CA TYR A 74 -0.49 -11.21 5.57
C TYR A 74 -1.46 -10.23 4.93
N LEU A 75 -2.56 -9.88 5.61
CA LEU A 75 -3.50 -8.88 5.12
C LEU A 75 -2.82 -7.52 4.98
N SER A 76 -2.01 -7.12 5.97
CA SER A 76 -1.24 -5.87 5.90
C SER A 76 -0.28 -5.85 4.71
N LEU A 77 0.51 -6.93 4.53
CA LEU A 77 1.47 -7.04 3.43
C LEU A 77 0.78 -7.00 2.05
N LEU A 78 -0.31 -7.75 1.90
CA LEU A 78 -1.07 -7.78 0.65
C LEU A 78 -1.73 -6.43 0.34
N LYS A 79 -2.25 -5.73 1.37
CA LYS A 79 -2.84 -4.40 1.24
C LYS A 79 -1.82 -3.37 0.77
N GLN A 80 -0.63 -3.35 1.38
CA GLN A 80 0.47 -2.48 0.98
C GLN A 80 0.89 -2.75 -0.47
N HIS A 81 1.11 -4.02 -0.80
CA HIS A 81 1.55 -4.43 -2.13
C HIS A 81 0.55 -4.07 -3.23
N VAL A 82 -0.76 -4.21 -2.97
CA VAL A 82 -1.79 -3.74 -3.90
C VAL A 82 -1.67 -2.25 -4.15
N GLY A 83 -1.42 -1.45 -3.12
CA GLY A 83 -1.23 -0.01 -3.26
C GLY A 83 -0.02 0.32 -4.14
N GLU A 84 1.15 -0.22 -3.80
CA GLU A 84 2.41 0.03 -4.51
C GLU A 84 2.32 -0.34 -5.99
N ILE A 85 1.73 -1.50 -6.32
CA ILE A 85 1.62 -1.93 -7.71
C ILE A 85 0.50 -1.19 -8.44
N ALA A 86 -0.60 -0.85 -7.77
CA ALA A 86 -1.65 -0.04 -8.38
C ALA A 86 -1.15 1.35 -8.77
N ALA A 87 -0.29 1.97 -7.96
CA ALA A 87 0.29 3.28 -8.22
C ALA A 87 1.00 3.36 -9.57
N VAL A 88 1.76 2.31 -9.92
CA VAL A 88 2.52 2.25 -11.18
C VAL A 88 1.74 1.61 -12.34
N SER A 89 0.60 0.98 -12.05
CA SER A 89 -0.19 0.24 -13.04
C SER A 89 -1.37 1.02 -13.60
N PHE A 90 -1.95 1.96 -12.85
CA PHE A 90 -3.16 2.69 -13.26
C PHE A 90 -2.84 4.14 -13.63
N SER A 91 -3.33 4.60 -14.78
CA SER A 91 -3.26 6.02 -15.12
C SER A 91 -4.38 6.86 -14.53
N LYS A 92 -5.50 6.22 -14.14
CA LYS A 92 -6.72 6.88 -13.68
C LYS A 92 -6.90 6.68 -12.17
N PRO A 93 -7.07 7.77 -11.39
CA PRO A 93 -7.28 7.68 -9.95
C PRO A 93 -8.50 6.84 -9.55
N ALA A 94 -9.59 6.91 -10.32
CA ALA A 94 -10.82 6.15 -10.04
C ALA A 94 -10.62 4.62 -10.14
N ASP A 95 -9.80 4.16 -11.09
CA ASP A 95 -9.52 2.73 -11.25
C ASP A 95 -8.66 2.20 -10.10
N MET A 96 -7.67 2.99 -9.66
CA MET A 96 -6.87 2.70 -8.47
C MET A 96 -7.73 2.69 -7.21
N ALA A 97 -8.51 3.73 -6.96
CA ALA A 97 -9.41 3.84 -5.81
C ALA A 97 -10.32 2.61 -5.67
N SER A 98 -10.85 2.13 -6.79
CA SER A 98 -11.70 0.94 -6.81
C SER A 98 -10.98 -0.32 -6.31
N ARG A 99 -9.68 -0.49 -6.61
CA ARG A 99 -8.87 -1.63 -6.11
C ARG A 99 -8.44 -1.45 -4.65
N LEU A 100 -8.09 -0.23 -4.26
CA LEU A 100 -7.74 0.07 -2.86
C LEU A 100 -8.92 -0.21 -1.91
N LYS A 101 -10.13 0.17 -2.31
CA LYS A 101 -11.36 -0.11 -1.56
C LYS A 101 -11.57 -1.61 -1.33
N GLU A 102 -11.19 -2.44 -2.29
CA GLU A 102 -11.35 -3.89 -2.24
C GLU A 102 -10.38 -4.60 -1.27
N VAL A 103 -9.36 -3.88 -0.79
CA VAL A 103 -8.40 -4.34 0.24
C VAL A 103 -8.47 -3.49 1.52
N ASP A 104 -9.64 -2.92 1.78
CA ASP A 104 -9.98 -2.21 3.02
C ASP A 104 -9.08 -1.00 3.32
N TYR A 105 -8.66 -0.23 2.32
CA TYR A 105 -8.21 1.16 2.57
C TYR A 105 -9.41 2.01 3.01
N SER A 106 -9.19 2.92 3.95
CA SER A 106 -10.20 3.91 4.30
C SER A 106 -10.44 4.90 3.15
N ASN A 107 -11.60 5.55 3.13
CA ASN A 107 -11.90 6.56 2.09
C ASN A 107 -10.92 7.74 2.15
N ASP A 108 -10.48 8.12 3.35
CA ASP A 108 -9.52 9.21 3.57
C ASP A 108 -8.15 8.86 2.97
N SER A 109 -7.67 7.63 3.23
CA SER A 109 -6.45 7.09 2.62
C SER A 109 -6.54 7.02 1.09
N ILE A 110 -7.69 6.60 0.55
CA ILE A 110 -7.92 6.55 -0.89
C ILE A 110 -7.88 7.96 -1.48
N ASP A 111 -8.51 8.94 -0.84
CA ASP A 111 -8.52 10.34 -1.28
C ASP A 111 -7.10 10.94 -1.26
N GLU A 112 -6.32 10.67 -0.20
CA GLU A 112 -4.93 11.11 -0.10
C GLU A 112 -4.06 10.52 -1.23
N ILE A 113 -4.14 9.21 -1.45
CA ILE A 113 -3.36 8.52 -2.49
C ILE A 113 -3.78 8.99 -3.89
N THR A 114 -5.08 9.11 -4.16
CA THR A 114 -5.58 9.51 -5.48
C THR A 114 -5.28 10.97 -5.82
N LYS A 115 -5.35 11.87 -4.84
CA LYS A 115 -4.87 13.26 -5.00
C LYS A 115 -3.39 13.31 -5.34
N GLY A 116 -2.57 12.44 -4.72
CA GLY A 116 -1.16 12.31 -5.05
C GLY A 116 -0.91 12.00 -6.53
N MET A 117 -1.76 11.19 -7.16
CA MET A 117 -1.67 10.88 -8.60
C MET A 117 -1.99 12.05 -9.52
N GLU A 118 -2.82 12.99 -9.06
CA GLU A 118 -3.24 14.16 -9.84
C GLU A 118 -2.20 15.29 -9.81
N GLN A 119 -1.23 15.21 -8.90
CA GLN A 119 -0.23 16.26 -8.76
C GLN A 119 0.79 16.23 -9.91
N PRO A 120 0.98 17.35 -10.62
CA PRO A 120 1.96 17.43 -11.70
C PRO A 120 3.38 17.27 -11.14
N GLY A 121 4.12 16.29 -11.68
CA GLY A 121 5.52 16.06 -11.33
C GLY A 121 5.76 15.07 -10.18
N VAL A 122 4.71 14.51 -9.56
CA VAL A 122 4.86 13.36 -8.65
C VAL A 122 5.35 12.16 -9.46
N ASN A 123 6.49 11.62 -9.06
CA ASN A 123 7.00 10.38 -9.62
C ASN A 123 6.43 9.19 -8.84
N ASP A 124 6.57 8.01 -9.43
CA ASP A 124 6.03 6.76 -8.89
C ASP A 124 6.66 6.35 -7.54
N ASP A 125 7.90 6.75 -7.25
CA ASP A 125 8.59 6.46 -5.98
C ASP A 125 8.04 7.32 -4.83
N ASP A 126 7.71 8.59 -5.09
CA ASP A 126 7.05 9.48 -4.14
C ASP A 126 5.64 8.97 -3.81
N LEU A 127 4.92 8.47 -4.81
CA LEU A 127 3.60 7.86 -4.63
C LEU A 127 3.67 6.53 -3.87
N ALA A 128 4.66 5.69 -4.14
CA ALA A 128 4.90 4.47 -3.36
C ALA A 128 5.22 4.80 -1.90
N THR A 129 6.04 5.83 -1.65
CA THR A 129 6.37 6.30 -0.30
C THR A 129 5.13 6.79 0.45
N LEU A 130 4.25 7.55 -0.23
CA LEU A 130 2.97 7.97 0.32
C LEU A 130 2.12 6.77 0.76
N ILE A 131 2.02 5.74 -0.09
CA ILE A 131 1.26 4.53 0.19
C ILE A 131 1.82 3.77 1.40
N THR A 132 3.15 3.60 1.48
CA THR A 132 3.79 3.00 2.64
C THR A 132 3.47 3.79 3.92
N SER A 133 3.51 5.13 3.86
CA SER A 133 3.18 6.00 5.00
C SER A 133 1.72 5.86 5.44
N VAL A 134 0.79 5.83 4.49
CA VAL A 134 -0.65 5.68 4.74
C VAL A 134 -0.96 4.32 5.38
N VAL A 135 -0.41 3.24 4.83
CA VAL A 135 -0.60 1.88 5.39
C VAL A 135 0.00 1.75 6.78
N THR A 136 1.20 2.31 7.00
CA THR A 136 1.85 2.31 8.31
C THR A 136 1.02 3.10 9.33
N SER A 137 0.41 4.21 8.92
CA SER A 137 -0.46 5.02 9.79
C SER A 137 -1.76 4.30 10.14
N GLU A 138 -2.43 3.66 9.18
CA GLU A 138 -3.66 2.89 9.44
C GLU A 138 -3.42 1.66 10.32
N THR A 139 -2.26 1.01 10.19
CA THR A 139 -1.88 -0.16 11.00
C THR A 139 -1.38 0.22 12.40
N SER A 140 -0.70 1.36 12.54
CA SER A 140 -0.27 1.88 13.85
C SER A 140 -1.45 2.27 14.75
N LEU A 141 -2.56 2.76 14.16
CA LEU A 141 -3.80 3.05 14.89
C LEU A 141 -4.45 1.81 15.54
N LEU A 142 -4.12 0.60 15.08
CA LEU A 142 -4.57 -0.66 15.70
C LEU A 142 -3.66 -1.11 16.87
N SER A 143 -2.52 -0.46 17.09
CA SER A 143 -1.53 -0.88 18.09
C SER A 143 -1.15 0.18 19.14
N SER A 144 -1.66 1.42 19.11
CA SER A 144 -1.24 2.41 20.12
C SER A 144 -2.29 3.47 20.45
N ASN A 145 -2.82 3.29 21.65
CA ASN A 145 -3.29 4.33 22.55
C ASN A 145 -2.37 5.57 22.52
N SER A 146 -2.96 6.75 22.33
CA SER A 146 -2.42 8.09 22.64
C SER A 146 -1.08 8.48 22.02
N HIS A 147 -1.07 9.30 20.96
CA HIS A 147 -0.09 10.39 20.84
C HIS A 147 -0.76 11.64 20.27
N HIS A 148 -1.01 12.59 21.17
CA HIS A 148 -1.44 13.94 20.87
C HIS A 148 -0.37 14.62 19.99
N HIS A 149 -0.74 15.04 18.78
CA HIS A 149 0.02 16.06 18.07
C HIS A 149 -0.16 17.39 18.81
N GLY A 150 0.69 17.61 19.81
CA GLY A 150 0.85 18.91 20.46
C GLY A 150 1.43 19.90 19.46
N HIS A 151 0.61 20.85 19.01
CA HIS A 151 1.09 22.04 18.33
C HIS A 151 2.03 22.81 19.29
N PRO A 152 3.26 23.18 18.89
CA PRO A 152 4.06 24.10 19.68
C PRO A 152 3.41 25.48 19.64
N TYR A 153 2.77 25.87 20.74
CA TYR A 153 2.43 27.27 20.99
C TYR A 153 3.74 28.06 21.10
N ALA A 154 3.99 28.91 20.11
CA ALA A 154 5.00 29.95 20.21
C ALA A 154 4.57 30.95 21.29
N HIS A 155 5.08 30.77 22.51
CA HIS A 155 5.00 31.76 23.58
C HIS A 155 6.38 32.42 23.70
N SER A 156 6.59 33.54 23.00
CA SER A 156 7.71 34.43 23.30
C SER A 156 7.21 35.58 24.18
N HIS A 157 7.62 35.47 25.43
CA HIS A 157 7.43 36.39 26.53
C HIS A 157 7.85 37.84 26.20
N PHE A 158 7.01 38.77 26.67
CA PHE A 158 7.42 40.08 27.14
C PHE A 158 8.54 39.94 28.19
N HIS A 159 9.63 40.70 28.03
CA HIS A 159 10.48 41.11 29.16
C HIS A 159 11.06 42.49 28.88
N GLY A 160 10.52 43.50 29.56
CA GLY A 160 11.19 44.78 29.73
C GLY A 160 12.29 44.66 30.78
N HIS A 161 13.40 45.39 30.55
CA HIS A 161 14.20 46.11 31.54
C HIS A 161 15.47 46.61 30.84
N ARG A 162 15.55 47.91 30.54
CA ARG A 162 16.32 48.89 31.31
C ARG A 162 16.14 50.29 30.73
#